data_AF-A0A954QIZ8-F1
#
_entry.id   AF-A0A954QIZ8-F1
#
_cell.length_a   1.000
_cell.length_b   1.000
_cell.length_c   1.000
_cell.angle_alpha   90.00
_cell.angle_beta   90.00
_cell.angle_gamma   90.00
#
_symmetry.space_group_name_H-M   'P 1'
#
loop_
_entity.id
_entity.type
_entity.pdbx_description
1 polymer ?
#
loop_
_entity_poly.entity_id
_entity_poly.type
_entity_poly.pdbx_seq_one_letter_code
_entity_poly.pdbx_strand_id
1 'polypeptide(L)'
;ASPFGRPIAHGLLGLSFVAGLASECPKLDTIALLGVSGWKFLRPVYYGDQLHVISEILDLEPNGRKRGRVIWLRQLINQRDEVVQEGKFETLVLRRPEVRQPVPAKIAPPPAEPLTDVKAMNLLNFE
;
A
#
# COMPACT_ATOMS: atom_id res chain seq x y z
N ALA A 1 -38.05 -15.09 14.64
CA ALA A 1 -36.59 -15.17 14.88
C ALA A 1 -35.87 -14.45 13.73
N SER A 2 -34.76 -13.76 14.01
CA SER A 2 -33.95 -13.12 12.96
C SER A 2 -33.32 -14.18 12.05
N PRO A 3 -33.19 -13.95 10.72
CA PRO A 3 -32.54 -14.90 9.79
C PRO A 3 -31.06 -15.14 10.12
N PHE A 4 -30.44 -14.31 10.97
CA PHE A 4 -29.03 -14.44 11.36
C PHE A 4 -28.78 -15.44 12.51
N GLY A 5 -29.83 -16.01 13.11
CA GLY A 5 -29.75 -17.04 14.15
C GLY A 5 -29.22 -16.61 15.53
N ARG A 6 -28.48 -15.50 15.61
CA ARG A 6 -27.94 -14.90 16.84
C ARG A 6 -27.71 -13.39 16.67
N PRO A 7 -27.50 -12.61 17.75
CA PRO A 7 -27.21 -11.17 17.65
C PRO A 7 -25.98 -10.88 16.80
N ILE A 8 -26.05 -9.81 16.00
CA ILE A 8 -24.97 -9.34 15.13
C ILE A 8 -24.56 -7.92 15.53
N ALA A 9 -23.32 -7.55 15.25
CA ALA A 9 -22.87 -6.18 15.39
C ALA A 9 -23.61 -5.25 14.40
N HIS A 10 -23.83 -4.00 14.81
CA HIS A 10 -24.34 -2.97 13.90
C HIS A 10 -23.39 -2.80 12.71
N GLY A 11 -23.92 -2.70 11.50
CA GLY A 11 -23.10 -2.57 10.29
C GLY A 11 -22.07 -1.44 10.38
N LEU A 12 -22.48 -0.27 10.90
CA LEU A 12 -21.59 0.89 11.06
C LEU A 12 -20.44 0.66 12.04
N LEU A 13 -20.53 -0.29 12.98
CA LEU A 13 -19.39 -0.64 13.83
C LEU A 13 -18.23 -1.21 13.00
N GLY A 14 -18.54 -2.03 12.00
CA GLY A 14 -17.54 -2.56 11.07
C GLY A 14 -16.85 -1.45 10.29
N LEU A 15 -17.62 -0.47 9.79
CA LEU A 15 -17.05 0.70 9.11
C LEU A 15 -16.14 1.53 10.03
N SER A 16 -16.52 1.69 11.31
CA SER A 16 -15.68 2.37 12.31
C SER A 16 -14.37 1.61 12.57
N PHE A 17 -14.40 0.27 12.65
CA PHE A 17 -13.18 -0.52 12.75
C PHE A 17 -12.30 -0.37 11.52
N VAL A 18 -12.87 -0.35 10.32
CA VAL A 18 -12.11 -0.12 9.08
C VAL A 18 -11.42 1.24 9.10
N ALA A 19 -12.13 2.29 9.51
CA ALA A 19 -11.56 3.63 9.58
C ALA A 19 -10.38 3.71 10.57
N GLY A 20 -10.52 3.09 11.76
CA GLY A 20 -9.48 3.09 12.79
C GLY A 20 -8.30 2.17 12.48
N LEU A 21 -8.53 0.89 12.15
CA LEU A 21 -7.45 -0.07 11.89
C LEU A 21 -6.60 0.34 10.69
N ALA A 22 -7.22 0.91 9.65
CA ALA A 22 -6.49 1.34 8.45
C ALA A 22 -5.75 2.67 8.62
N SER A 23 -5.88 3.39 9.74
CA SER A 23 -5.12 4.63 9.96
C SER A 23 -3.64 4.39 10.26
N GLU A 24 -3.28 3.17 10.67
CA GLU A 24 -1.91 2.81 11.03
C GLU A 24 -1.14 2.12 9.89
N CYS A 25 -1.84 1.61 8.86
CA CYS A 25 -1.26 0.76 7.81
C CYS A 25 -1.83 1.07 6.42
N PRO A 26 -1.14 1.89 5.59
CA PRO A 26 0.03 2.70 5.94
C PRO A 26 -0.37 3.92 6.78
N LYS A 27 0.50 4.31 7.72
CA LYS A 27 0.32 5.55 8.49
C LYS A 27 0.54 6.77 7.58
N LEU A 28 -0.53 7.51 7.34
CA LEU A 28 -0.54 8.70 6.48
C LEU A 28 -1.06 9.91 7.23
N ASP A 29 -0.47 11.07 6.95
CA ASP A 29 -0.95 12.37 7.43
C ASP A 29 -2.23 12.75 6.67
N THR A 30 -3.33 12.11 7.06
CA THR A 30 -4.65 12.29 6.45
C THR A 30 -5.23 13.61 6.93
N ILE A 31 -5.49 14.52 5.98
CA ILE A 31 -6.09 15.82 6.23
C ILE A 31 -7.60 15.69 6.37
N ALA A 32 -8.21 14.88 5.49
CA ALA A 32 -9.66 14.70 5.46
C ALA A 32 -10.04 13.36 4.82
N LEU A 33 -11.14 12.79 5.31
CA LEU A 33 -11.93 11.79 4.60
C LEU A 33 -12.92 12.55 3.71
N LEU A 34 -12.75 12.46 2.39
CA LEU A 34 -13.59 13.17 1.42
C LEU A 34 -14.89 12.40 1.16
N GLY A 35 -14.85 11.07 1.22
CA GLY A 35 -16.03 10.26 1.00
C GLY A 35 -15.81 8.78 1.25
N VAL A 36 -16.94 8.07 1.39
CA VAL A 36 -17.03 6.61 1.37
C VAL A 36 -18.06 6.24 0.32
N SER A 37 -17.70 5.38 -0.62
CA SER A 37 -18.57 5.01 -1.74
C SER A 37 -18.55 3.50 -2.01
N GLY A 38 -19.66 2.99 -2.55
CA GLY A 38 -19.79 1.57 -2.87
C GLY A 38 -19.63 0.64 -1.66
N TRP A 39 -19.96 1.11 -0.45
CA TRP A 39 -19.85 0.31 0.77
C TRP A 39 -20.91 -0.79 0.79
N LYS A 40 -20.47 -2.02 1.06
CA LYS A 40 -21.31 -3.23 1.06
C LYS A 40 -21.17 -3.99 2.37
N PHE A 41 -22.30 -4.47 2.88
CA PHE A 41 -22.38 -5.37 4.03
C PHE A 41 -22.59 -6.79 3.51
N LEU A 42 -21.50 -7.54 3.35
CA LEU A 42 -21.52 -8.85 2.67
C LEU A 42 -21.92 -9.98 3.62
N ARG A 43 -21.46 -9.93 4.87
CA ARG A 43 -21.68 -10.97 5.89
C ARG A 43 -21.89 -10.33 7.26
N PRO A 44 -22.69 -10.96 8.14
CA PRO A 44 -22.83 -10.49 9.51
C PRO A 44 -21.51 -10.60 10.28
N VAL A 45 -21.24 -9.63 11.16
CA VAL A 45 -20.16 -9.68 12.14
C VAL A 45 -20.74 -10.11 13.47
N TYR A 46 -20.14 -11.11 14.10
CA TYR A 46 -20.59 -11.67 15.36
C TYR A 46 -19.65 -11.30 16.50
N TYR A 47 -20.17 -11.38 17.73
CA TYR A 47 -19.33 -11.32 18.92
C TYR A 47 -18.26 -12.42 18.87
N GLY A 48 -17.00 -12.06 19.17
CA GLY A 48 -15.86 -12.97 19.15
C GLY A 48 -15.16 -13.11 17.80
N ASP A 49 -15.67 -12.49 16.71
CA ASP A 49 -14.93 -12.44 15.46
C ASP A 49 -13.64 -11.61 15.63
N GLN A 50 -12.54 -12.10 15.06
CA GLN A 50 -11.29 -11.35 14.98
C GLN A 50 -11.26 -10.69 13.61
N LEU A 51 -11.10 -9.37 13.61
CA LEU A 51 -11.23 -8.58 12.39
C LEU A 51 -9.89 -7.92 12.07
N HIS A 52 -9.53 -7.95 10.79
CA HIS A 52 -8.40 -7.20 10.24
C HIS A 52 -8.82 -6.48 8.95
N VAL A 53 -8.00 -5.53 8.51
CA VAL A 53 -8.29 -4.71 7.34
C VAL A 53 -7.21 -4.87 6.30
N ILE A 54 -7.62 -5.12 5.07
CA ILE A 54 -6.76 -4.97 3.89
C ILE A 54 -7.11 -3.65 3.20
N SER A 55 -6.09 -2.86 2.89
CA SER A 55 -6.21 -1.60 2.15
C SER A 55 -5.38 -1.69 0.88
N GLU A 56 -6.03 -1.46 -0.26
CA GLU A 56 -5.41 -1.38 -1.58
C GLU A 56 -5.60 0.04 -2.14
N ILE A 57 -4.56 0.61 -2.74
CA ILE A 57 -4.65 1.89 -3.44
C ILE A 57 -5.18 1.62 -4.84
N LEU A 58 -6.38 2.13 -5.14
CA LEU A 58 -6.96 2.05 -6.47
C LEU A 58 -6.52 3.20 -7.37
N ASP A 59 -6.35 4.38 -6.78
CA ASP A 59 -5.99 5.60 -7.51
C ASP A 59 -5.27 6.61 -6.60
N LEU A 60 -4.36 7.38 -7.19
CA LEU A 60 -3.56 8.39 -6.53
C LEU A 60 -3.38 9.59 -7.46
N GLU A 61 -4.03 10.70 -7.11
CA GLU A 61 -3.96 11.93 -7.89
C GLU A 61 -3.32 13.09 -7.09
N PRO A 62 -2.38 13.84 -7.67
CA PRO A 62 -1.89 15.07 -7.05
C PRO A 62 -3.01 16.09 -6.82
N ASN A 63 -3.02 16.72 -5.64
CA ASN A 63 -3.96 17.81 -5.33
C ASN A 63 -3.18 19.07 -4.90
N GLY A 64 -2.71 19.80 -5.91
CA GLY A 64 -1.78 20.91 -5.72
C GLY A 64 -0.37 20.44 -5.34
N ARG A 65 0.44 21.34 -4.77
CA ARG A 65 1.86 21.05 -4.49
C ARG A 65 2.12 20.19 -3.26
N LYS A 66 1.26 20.28 -2.23
CA LYS A 66 1.51 19.74 -0.88
C LYS A 66 0.57 18.60 -0.49
N ARG A 67 -0.34 18.16 -1.36
CA ARG A 67 -1.38 17.17 -1.03
C ARG A 67 -1.58 16.18 -2.17
N GLY A 68 -2.15 15.02 -1.83
CA GLY A 68 -2.61 14.02 -2.77
C GLY A 68 -4.00 13.53 -2.39
N ARG A 69 -4.82 13.23 -3.40
CA ARG A 69 -6.09 12.51 -3.26
C ARG A 69 -5.81 11.04 -3.46
N VAL A 70 -6.29 10.19 -2.56
CA VAL A 70 -6.09 8.73 -2.63
C VAL A 70 -7.44 8.04 -2.57
N ILE A 71 -7.69 7.14 -3.51
CA ILE A 71 -8.84 6.24 -3.48
C ILE A 71 -8.34 4.87 -3.03
N TRP A 72 -8.90 4.39 -1.93
CA TRP A 72 -8.61 3.10 -1.33
C TRP A 72 -9.75 2.14 -1.59
N LEU A 73 -9.46 0.88 -1.92
CA LEU A 73 -10.34 -0.23 -1.61
C LEU A 73 -10.01 -0.71 -0.21
N ARG A 74 -11.01 -0.77 0.67
CA ARG A 74 -10.85 -1.32 2.02
C ARG A 74 -11.77 -2.49 2.23
N GLN A 75 -11.21 -3.57 2.77
CA GLN A 75 -11.93 -4.80 3.08
C GLN A 75 -11.76 -5.11 4.57
N LEU A 76 -12.87 -5.32 5.26
CA LEU A 76 -12.90 -5.87 6.61
C LEU A 76 -13.02 -7.39 6.48
N ILE A 77 -12.08 -8.11 7.08
CA ILE A 77 -11.93 -9.55 6.91
C ILE A 77 -11.94 -10.20 8.30
N ASN A 78 -12.63 -11.33 8.42
CA ASN A 78 -12.70 -12.10 9.66
C ASN A 78 -11.60 -13.18 9.74
N GLN A 79 -11.55 -13.93 10.85
CA GLN A 79 -10.61 -15.03 11.09
C GLN A 79 -10.75 -16.25 10.16
N ARG A 80 -11.77 -16.26 9.28
CA ARG A 80 -12.00 -17.30 8.27
C ARG A 80 -11.63 -16.82 6.87
N ASP A 81 -10.90 -15.70 6.78
CA ASP A 81 -10.53 -15.03 5.53
C ASP A 81 -11.74 -14.60 4.66
N GLU A 82 -12.89 -14.39 5.30
CA GLU A 82 -14.09 -13.91 4.61
C GLU A 82 -14.19 -12.39 4.69
N VAL A 83 -14.38 -11.74 3.54
CA VAL A 83 -14.72 -10.31 3.51
C VAL A 83 -16.12 -10.11 4.08
N VAL A 84 -16.23 -9.42 5.21
CA VAL A 84 -17.52 -9.14 5.87
C VAL A 84 -18.11 -7.82 5.41
N GLN A 85 -17.26 -6.83 5.13
CA GLN A 85 -17.64 -5.54 4.57
C GLN A 85 -16.54 -5.03 3.66
N GLU A 86 -16.90 -4.29 2.62
CA GLU A 86 -15.93 -3.66 1.72
C GLU A 86 -16.48 -2.41 1.05
N GLY A 87 -15.59 -1.56 0.56
CA GLY A 87 -15.95 -0.43 -0.27
C GLY A 87 -14.78 0.53 -0.42
N LYS A 88 -15.06 1.70 -0.99
CA LYS A 88 -14.04 2.68 -1.32
C LYS A 88 -13.99 3.81 -0.31
N PHE A 89 -12.78 4.17 0.10
CA PHE A 89 -12.51 5.36 0.89
C PHE A 89 -11.76 6.36 0.01
N GLU A 90 -12.17 7.62 0.07
CA GLU A 90 -11.47 8.71 -0.60
C GLU A 90 -10.89 9.65 0.44
N THR A 91 -9.57 9.82 0.45
CA THR A 91 -8.88 10.63 1.44
C THR A 91 -8.01 11.68 0.79
N LEU A 92 -7.92 12.85 1.42
CA LEU A 92 -6.90 13.85 1.14
C LEU A 92 -5.76 13.70 2.14
N VAL A 93 -4.55 13.51 1.65
CA VAL A 93 -3.35 13.29 2.49
C VAL A 93 -2.29 14.35 2.19
N LEU A 94 -1.46 14.68 3.18
CA LEU A 94 -0.27 15.50 2.95
C LEU A 94 0.75 14.73 2.11
N ARG A 95 1.33 15.42 1.13
CA ARG A 95 2.48 14.92 0.40
C ARG A 95 3.71 15.20 1.24
N ARG A 96 4.49 14.15 1.55
CA ARG A 96 5.81 14.32 2.18
C ARG A 96 6.69 15.18 1.25
N PRO A 97 7.46 16.15 1.80
CA PRO A 97 8.48 16.84 1.02
C PRO A 97 9.37 15.82 0.33
N GLU A 98 9.73 16.06 -0.93
CA GLU A 98 10.64 15.20 -1.67
C GLU A 98 12.00 15.24 -0.96
N VAL A 99 12.31 14.20 -0.18
CA VAL A 99 13.66 13.99 0.32
C VAL A 99 14.45 13.50 -0.88
N ARG A 100 15.21 14.40 -1.52
CA ARG A 100 16.25 14.00 -2.46
C ARG A 100 17.25 13.13 -1.71
N GLN A 101 17.10 11.82 -1.77
CA GLN A 101 18.19 10.94 -1.39
C GLN A 101 19.31 11.18 -2.41
N PRO A 102 20.55 11.45 -1.98
CA PRO A 102 21.67 11.40 -2.91
C PRO A 102 21.65 10.02 -3.53
N VAL A 103 21.46 9.94 -4.85
CA VAL A 103 21.74 8.71 -5.58
C VAL A 103 23.19 8.37 -5.22
N PRO A 104 23.49 7.19 -4.65
CA PRO A 104 24.87 6.82 -4.37
C PRO A 104 25.65 7.00 -5.67
N ALA A 105 26.69 7.83 -5.62
CA ALA A 105 27.55 8.08 -6.76
C ALA A 105 27.91 6.73 -7.36
N LYS A 106 27.67 6.58 -8.67
CA LYS A 106 27.98 5.38 -9.46
C LYS A 106 29.30 4.80 -8.93
N ILE A 107 29.23 3.64 -8.27
CA ILE A 107 30.42 2.93 -7.81
C ILE A 107 31.25 2.73 -9.07
N ALA A 108 32.40 3.39 -9.13
CA ALA A 108 33.32 3.21 -10.26
C ALA A 108 33.57 1.70 -10.36
N PRO A 109 33.53 1.12 -11.57
CA PRO A 109 33.91 -0.28 -11.72
C PRO A 109 35.28 -0.46 -11.05
N PRO A 110 35.49 -1.55 -10.29
CA PRO A 110 36.77 -1.80 -9.66
C PRO A 110 37.88 -1.68 -10.72
N PRO A 111 39.06 -1.15 -10.37
CA PRO A 111 40.17 -1.05 -11.31
C PRO A 111 40.40 -2.44 -11.90
N ALA A 112 40.45 -2.51 -13.24
CA ALA A 112 40.76 -3.75 -13.92
C ALA A 112 42.09 -4.26 -13.39
N GLU A 113 42.07 -5.45 -12.76
CA GLU A 113 43.30 -6.14 -12.43
C GLU A 113 44.14 -6.27 -13.70
N PRO A 114 45.45 -5.95 -13.66
CA PRO A 114 46.29 -6.12 -14.84
C PRO A 114 46.27 -7.59 -15.23
N LEU A 115 45.86 -7.86 -16.48
CA LEU A 115 46.02 -9.15 -17.13
C LEU A 115 47.51 -9.49 -17.10
N THR A 116 47.90 -10.28 -16.10
CA THR A 116 49.24 -10.86 -16.02
C THR A 116 49.46 -11.72 -17.26
N ASP A 117 50.60 -11.51 -17.90
CA ASP A 117 51.02 -12.08 -19.18
C ASP A 117 50.66 -13.56 -19.39
N VAL A 118 49.90 -13.83 -20.44
CA VAL A 118 49.99 -15.09 -21.18
C VAL A 118 50.12 -14.80 -22.68
N LYS A 119 51.39 -14.69 -23.09
CA LYS A 119 52.00 -15.19 -24.34
C LYS A 119 51.28 -14.91 -25.68
N ALA A 120 51.92 -14.01 -26.43
CA ALA A 120 52.37 -14.20 -27.81
C ALA A 120 51.40 -14.83 -28.84
N MET A 121 50.84 -13.99 -29.71
CA MET A 121 50.65 -14.28 -31.13
C MET A 121 50.40 -12.95 -31.87
N ASN A 122 51.47 -12.27 -32.29
CA ASN A 122 52.10 -12.31 -33.61
C ASN A 122 51.42 -11.39 -34.64
N LEU A 123 52.15 -10.33 -35.04
CA LEU A 123 52.50 -9.93 -36.42
C LEU A 123 52.45 -8.43 -36.65
N LEU A 124 53.23 -8.03 -37.67
CA LEU A 124 53.48 -6.72 -38.29
C LEU A 124 54.86 -6.17 -37.86
N ASN A 125 55.89 -6.07 -38.73
CA ASN A 125 55.87 -5.78 -40.16
C ASN A 125 57.24 -6.03 -40.85
N PHE A 126 57.15 -6.42 -42.14
CA PHE A 126 57.92 -6.01 -43.33
C PHE A 126 59.48 -6.04 -43.39
N GLU A 127 59.91 -6.52 -44.57
CA GLU A 127 61.23 -6.62 -45.23
C GLU A 127 62.17 -7.77 -44.84
#